data_AF-A0A0K9YNJ9-F1
#
_entry.id   AF-A0A0K9YNJ9-F1
#
_cell.length_a   1.000
_cell.length_b   1.000
_cell.length_c   1.000
_cell.angle_alpha   90.00
_cell.angle_beta   90.00
_cell.angle_gamma   90.00
#
_symmetry.space_group_name_H-M   'P 1'
#
loop_
_entity.id
_entity.type
_entity.pdbx_description
1 polymer ?
#
loop_
_entity_poly.entity_id
_entity_poly.type
_entity_poly.pdbx_seq_one_letter_code
_entity_poly.pdbx_strand_id
1 'polypeptide(L)'
;MSRELLFTLTKKDFRVDTFRSGGKGGQHQNTTDSGVRIVHLESGAAGESRDERSQHQNKKKAFERLVKSKKFQTWHNMKCAEILHGKYSIEKQVEDMMQPENLKVEVYNGELKKWVEFTPEYATEHLYEEL
;
A
#
# COMPACT_ATOMS: atom_id res chain seq x y z
N MET A 1 -10.90 -17.77 -15.93
CA MET A 1 -10.43 -16.37 -15.95
C MET A 1 -8.99 -16.33 -16.39
N SER A 2 -8.69 -15.60 -17.46
CA SER A 2 -7.31 -15.30 -17.89
C SER A 2 -6.66 -14.40 -16.83
N ARG A 3 -5.43 -14.70 -16.41
CA ARG A 3 -4.62 -13.79 -15.59
C ARG A 3 -3.74 -12.99 -16.52
N GLU A 4 -3.93 -11.68 -16.54
CA GLU A 4 -3.09 -10.76 -17.31
C GLU A 4 -1.96 -10.22 -16.44
N LEU A 5 -0.80 -10.00 -17.07
CA LEU A 5 0.37 -9.44 -16.41
C LEU A 5 0.16 -7.93 -16.23
N LEU A 6 0.13 -7.46 -14.99
CA LEU A 6 -0.01 -6.02 -14.70
C LEU A 6 1.32 -5.28 -14.86
N PHE A 7 2.35 -5.71 -14.13
CA PHE A 7 3.73 -5.23 -14.27
C PHE A 7 4.71 -6.29 -13.78
N THR A 8 5.99 -6.11 -14.10
CA THR A 8 7.06 -7.03 -13.73
C THR A 8 8.18 -6.29 -13.01
N LEU A 9 8.74 -6.94 -11.99
CA LEU A 9 10.01 -6.54 -11.36
C LEU A 9 11.11 -7.50 -11.79
N THR A 10 12.27 -6.94 -12.10
CA THR A 10 13.46 -7.63 -12.55
C THR A 10 14.58 -7.50 -11.53
N LYS A 11 15.72 -8.13 -11.78
CA LYS A 11 16.90 -8.00 -10.90
C LYS A 11 17.43 -6.56 -10.82
N LYS A 12 17.14 -5.71 -11.81
CA LYS A 12 17.64 -4.32 -11.87
C LYS A 12 16.97 -3.41 -10.84
N ASP A 13 15.76 -3.77 -10.40
CA ASP A 13 14.97 -3.00 -9.44
C ASP A 13 15.47 -3.18 -8.00
N PHE A 14 16.41 -4.11 -7.79
CA PHE A 14 16.94 -4.45 -6.49
C PHE A 14 18.46 -4.26 -6.43
N ARG A 15 18.92 -3.62 -5.36
CA ARG A 15 20.33 -3.69 -4.95
C ARG A 15 20.54 -4.90 -4.04
N VAL A 16 21.57 -5.68 -4.32
CA VAL A 16 21.94 -6.86 -3.53
C VAL A 16 23.34 -6.65 -2.98
N ASP A 17 23.43 -6.53 -1.67
CA ASP A 17 24.67 -6.31 -0.93
C ASP A 17 25.00 -7.57 -0.12
N THR A 18 26.27 -8.01 -0.14
CA THR A 18 26.76 -9.17 0.61
C THR A 18 27.66 -8.71 1.74
N PHE A 19 27.53 -9.32 2.91
CA PHE A 19 28.28 -8.92 4.10
C PHE A 19 28.60 -10.11 5.02
N ARG A 20 29.55 -9.92 5.93
CA ARG A 20 29.90 -10.92 6.94
C ARG A 20 28.78 -11.05 7.95
N SER A 21 28.28 -12.26 8.14
CA SER A 21 27.12 -12.54 8.99
C SER A 21 27.33 -12.03 10.43
N GLY A 22 28.54 -12.14 10.98
CA GLY A 22 28.95 -11.59 12.27
C GLY A 22 28.20 -12.20 13.47
N GLY A 23 28.93 -12.58 14.53
CA GLY A 23 28.31 -13.08 15.77
C GLY A 23 29.21 -14.03 16.55
N LYS A 24 28.69 -14.62 17.63
CA LYS A 24 29.36 -15.65 18.46
C LYS A 24 29.49 -17.01 17.73
N GLY A 25 29.79 -16.99 16.44
CA GLY A 25 29.98 -18.17 15.60
C GLY A 25 31.43 -18.65 15.58
N GLY A 26 31.63 -19.88 15.09
CA GLY A 26 32.96 -20.42 14.81
C GLY A 26 33.68 -19.68 13.66
N GLN A 27 34.95 -20.02 13.42
CA GLN A 27 35.83 -19.36 12.44
C GLN A 27 35.19 -19.16 11.05
N HIS A 28 34.41 -20.13 10.58
CA HIS A 28 33.74 -20.09 9.28
C HIS A 28 32.60 -19.06 9.19
N GLN A 29 31.92 -18.72 10.30
CA GLN A 29 30.84 -17.71 10.29
C GLN A 29 31.38 -16.28 10.24
N ASN A 30 32.63 -16.09 10.69
CA ASN A 30 33.26 -14.78 10.81
C ASN A 30 34.17 -14.43 9.61
N THR A 31 34.50 -15.42 8.77
CA THR A 31 35.39 -15.25 7.61
C THR A 31 34.64 -15.17 6.29
N THR A 32 33.48 -15.82 6.18
CA THR A 32 32.72 -15.91 4.92
C THR A 32 31.64 -14.85 4.82
N ASP A 33 31.57 -14.17 3.67
CA ASP A 33 30.53 -13.19 3.33
C ASP A 33 29.20 -13.88 2.96
N SER A 34 28.61 -14.61 3.91
CA SER A 34 27.37 -15.37 3.70
C SER A 34 26.10 -14.54 3.91
N GLY A 35 26.18 -13.40 4.59
CA GLY A 35 25.04 -12.52 4.85
C GLY A 35 24.63 -11.77 3.58
N VAL A 36 23.32 -11.64 3.36
CA VAL A 36 22.77 -10.96 2.19
C VAL A 36 21.73 -9.94 2.61
N ARG A 37 21.84 -8.73 2.08
CA ARG A 37 20.85 -7.66 2.16
C ARG A 37 20.36 -7.35 0.76
N ILE A 38 19.05 -7.22 0.61
CA ILE A 38 18.40 -6.84 -0.64
C ILE A 38 17.59 -5.58 -0.36
N VAL A 39 17.67 -4.60 -1.25
CA VAL A 39 16.93 -3.34 -1.18
C VAL A 39 16.20 -3.14 -2.50
N HIS A 40 14.88 -2.93 -2.45
CA HIS A 40 14.12 -2.50 -3.60
C HIS A 40 14.27 -0.98 -3.73
N LEU A 41 14.75 -0.51 -4.88
CA LEU A 41 15.19 0.87 -5.04
C LEU A 41 14.03 1.86 -4.95
N GLU A 42 12.91 1.57 -5.62
CA GLU A 42 11.77 2.49 -5.71
C GLU A 42 11.01 2.60 -4.38
N SER A 43 10.73 1.46 -3.74
CA SER A 43 10.01 1.47 -2.45
C SER A 43 10.93 1.77 -1.26
N GLY A 44 12.24 1.67 -1.42
CA GLY A 44 13.22 1.72 -0.33
C GLY A 44 13.00 0.63 0.73
N ALA A 45 12.26 -0.44 0.42
CA ALA A 45 12.09 -1.59 1.30
C ALA A 45 13.36 -2.44 1.28
N ALA A 46 13.77 -2.92 2.45
CA ALA A 46 14.96 -3.73 2.59
C ALA A 46 14.64 -5.02 3.35
N GLY A 47 15.31 -6.11 2.98
CA GLY A 47 15.29 -7.37 3.69
C GLY A 47 16.70 -7.92 3.80
N GLU A 48 17.04 -8.50 4.94
CA GLU A 48 18.35 -9.10 5.17
C GLU A 48 18.23 -10.47 5.81
N SER A 49 19.19 -11.35 5.54
CA SER A 49 19.31 -12.65 6.21
C SER A 49 20.77 -13.09 6.29
N ARG A 50 21.10 -13.70 7.43
CA ARG A 50 22.41 -14.24 7.79
C ARG A 50 22.29 -15.55 8.59
N ASP A 51 21.13 -16.20 8.47
CA ASP A 51 20.75 -17.33 9.33
C ASP A 51 21.41 -18.62 8.87
N GLU A 52 21.61 -18.74 7.55
CA GLU A 52 22.15 -19.94 6.92
C GLU A 52 23.65 -19.79 6.62
N ARG A 53 24.33 -20.94 6.49
CA ARG A 53 25.71 -20.99 6.00
C ARG A 53 25.80 -20.62 4.52
N SER A 54 24.76 -20.93 3.75
CA SER A 54 24.71 -20.67 2.31
C SER A 54 24.21 -19.27 1.99
N GLN A 55 25.02 -18.52 1.24
CA GLN A 55 24.66 -17.22 0.68
C GLN A 55 23.38 -17.28 -0.16
N HIS A 56 23.18 -18.35 -0.93
CA HIS A 56 22.00 -18.50 -1.80
C HIS A 56 20.71 -18.64 -0.99
N GLN A 57 20.76 -19.39 0.11
CA GLN A 57 19.63 -19.53 1.03
C GLN A 57 19.34 -18.21 1.74
N ASN A 58 20.38 -17.49 2.18
CA ASN A 58 20.23 -16.16 2.77
C ASN A 58 19.66 -15.15 1.76
N LYS A 59 20.05 -15.21 0.48
CA LYS A 59 19.47 -14.37 -0.58
C LYS A 59 17.97 -14.61 -0.75
N LYS A 60 17.54 -15.88 -0.76
CA LYS A 60 16.11 -16.24 -0.84
C LYS A 60 15.35 -15.70 0.37
N LYS A 61 15.85 -15.93 1.58
CA LYS A 61 15.22 -15.43 2.83
C LYS A 61 15.18 -13.91 2.90
N ALA A 62 16.25 -13.22 2.49
CA ALA A 62 16.30 -11.76 2.43
C ALA A 62 15.23 -11.21 1.48
N PHE A 63 15.05 -11.84 0.31
CA PHE A 63 13.99 -11.47 -0.64
C PHE A 63 12.59 -11.71 -0.06
N GLU A 64 12.35 -12.86 0.55
CA GLU A 64 11.06 -13.15 1.20
C GLU A 64 10.73 -12.14 2.31
N ARG A 65 11.73 -11.76 3.12
CA ARG A 65 11.58 -10.72 4.16
C ARG A 65 11.26 -9.36 3.56
N LEU A 66 11.92 -8.98 2.46
CA LEU A 66 11.65 -7.74 1.75
C LEU A 66 10.21 -7.70 1.23
N VAL A 67 9.76 -8.74 0.54
CA VAL A 67 8.40 -8.79 -0.05
C VAL A 67 7.31 -8.78 1.03
N LYS A 68 7.57 -9.43 2.17
CA LYS A 68 6.66 -9.43 3.33
C LYS A 68 6.67 -8.12 4.12
N SER A 69 7.63 -7.23 3.87
CA SER A 69 7.70 -5.97 4.60
C SER A 69 6.49 -5.08 4.29
N LYS A 70 5.94 -4.44 5.32
CA LYS A 70 4.80 -3.52 5.16
C LYS A 70 5.10 -2.42 4.15
N LYS A 71 6.34 -1.92 4.14
CA LYS A 71 6.82 -0.89 3.21
C LYS A 71 6.71 -1.33 1.75
N PHE A 72 7.14 -2.56 1.43
CA PHE A 72 7.02 -3.10 0.08
C PHE A 72 5.56 -3.34 -0.30
N GLN A 73 4.75 -3.89 0.61
CA GLN A 73 3.33 -4.16 0.36
C GLN A 73 2.55 -2.87 0.08
N THR A 74 2.77 -1.80 0.85
CA THR A 74 2.13 -0.50 0.62
C THR A 74 2.51 0.05 -0.75
N TRP A 75 3.81 0.07 -1.09
CA TRP A 75 4.25 0.52 -2.41
C TRP A 75 3.66 -0.32 -3.55
N HIS A 76 3.65 -1.66 -3.40
CA HIS A 76 3.07 -2.56 -4.39
C HIS A 76 1.59 -2.27 -4.63
N ASN A 77 0.81 -2.08 -3.55
CA ASN A 77 -0.61 -1.77 -3.66
C ASN A 77 -0.86 -0.42 -4.34
N MET A 78 -0.06 0.60 -4.00
CA MET A 78 -0.10 1.90 -4.66
C MET A 78 0.24 1.76 -6.15
N LYS A 79 1.26 0.96 -6.50
CA LYS A 79 1.67 0.80 -7.89
C LYS A 79 0.66 0.03 -8.72
N CYS A 80 0.03 -0.99 -8.14
CA CYS A 80 -1.10 -1.68 -8.77
C CYS A 80 -2.28 -0.71 -9.01
N ALA A 81 -2.62 0.10 -8.01
CA ALA A 81 -3.71 1.07 -8.13
C ALA A 81 -3.41 2.10 -9.23
N GLU A 82 -2.18 2.63 -9.29
CA GLU A 82 -1.75 3.60 -10.30
C GLU A 82 -1.84 3.02 -11.72
N ILE A 83 -1.54 1.73 -11.92
CA ILE A 83 -1.58 1.12 -13.26
C ILE A 83 -3.03 0.78 -13.66
N LEU A 84 -3.81 0.21 -12.74
CA LEU A 84 -5.18 -0.26 -13.02
C LEU A 84 -6.15 0.90 -13.23
N HIS A 85 -6.07 1.90 -12.37
CA HIS A 85 -6.97 3.04 -12.41
C HIS A 85 -6.36 4.15 -13.31
N GLY A 86 -5.10 4.03 -13.73
CA GLY A 86 -4.33 5.18 -14.20
C GLY A 86 -4.02 6.09 -13.01
N LYS A 87 -3.33 7.21 -13.24
CA LYS A 87 -3.26 8.28 -12.24
C LYS A 87 -4.68 8.81 -12.04
N TYR A 88 -5.51 8.15 -11.22
CA TYR A 88 -6.59 8.86 -10.55
C TYR A 88 -5.86 9.89 -9.71
N SER A 89 -5.87 11.09 -10.24
CA SER A 89 -5.52 12.26 -9.50
C SER A 89 -6.36 12.21 -8.23
N ILE A 90 -5.78 12.52 -7.08
CA ILE A 90 -6.52 12.62 -5.81
C ILE A 90 -7.75 13.50 -6.05
N GLU A 91 -7.59 14.49 -6.92
CA GLU A 91 -8.61 15.38 -7.45
C GLU A 91 -9.81 14.63 -8.04
N LYS A 92 -9.62 13.62 -8.90
CA LYS A 92 -10.73 12.84 -9.47
C LYS A 92 -11.44 11.98 -8.43
N GLN A 93 -10.70 11.40 -7.49
CA GLN A 93 -11.31 10.69 -6.37
C GLN A 93 -12.13 11.62 -5.48
N VAL A 94 -11.59 12.79 -5.17
CA VAL A 94 -12.32 13.81 -4.40
C VAL A 94 -13.56 14.26 -5.18
N GLU A 95 -13.46 14.46 -6.49
CA GLU A 95 -14.59 14.85 -7.33
C GLU A 95 -15.70 13.79 -7.35
N ASP A 96 -15.34 12.50 -7.51
CA ASP A 96 -16.29 11.39 -7.44
C ASP A 96 -16.94 11.29 -6.04
N MET A 97 -16.17 11.48 -4.96
CA MET A 97 -16.68 11.48 -3.58
C MET A 97 -17.56 12.68 -3.25
N MET A 98 -17.33 13.82 -3.90
CA MET A 98 -18.10 15.06 -3.72
C MET A 98 -19.37 15.10 -4.60
N GLN A 99 -19.64 14.05 -5.40
CA GLN A 99 -20.90 13.94 -6.11
C GLN A 99 -22.07 13.93 -5.13
N PRO A 100 -23.18 14.64 -5.42
CA PRO A 100 -24.33 14.71 -4.51
C PRO A 100 -24.87 13.34 -4.09
N GLU A 101 -24.81 12.35 -4.97
CA GLU A 101 -25.26 10.96 -4.73
C GLU A 101 -24.47 10.25 -3.62
N ASN A 102 -23.22 10.68 -3.38
CA ASN A 102 -22.33 10.14 -2.36
C ASN A 102 -22.31 10.97 -1.07
N LEU A 103 -23.00 12.12 -1.06
CA LEU A 103 -23.04 13.04 0.06
C LEU A 103 -24.34 12.88 0.83
N LYS A 104 -24.24 12.46 2.10
CA LYS A 104 -25.38 12.50 3.02
C LYS A 104 -25.47 13.90 3.62
N VAL A 105 -26.52 14.64 3.27
CA VAL A 105 -26.84 15.93 3.88
C VAL A 105 -27.94 15.72 4.91
N GLU A 106 -27.75 16.23 6.12
CA GLU A 106 -28.76 16.17 7.19
C GLU A 106 -29.09 17.59 7.68
N VAL A 107 -30.36 17.84 7.98
CA VAL A 107 -30.84 19.09 8.57
C VAL A 107 -31.47 18.79 9.94
N TYR A 108 -31.27 19.70 10.90
CA TYR A 108 -31.88 19.55 12.21
C TYR A 108 -33.34 20.02 12.18
N ASN A 109 -34.27 19.09 12.39
CA ASN A 109 -35.69 19.43 12.50
C ASN A 109 -36.02 19.84 13.94
N GLY A 110 -36.43 21.10 14.12
CA GLY A 110 -36.73 21.68 15.44
C GLY A 110 -37.97 21.11 16.13
N GLU A 111 -38.97 20.66 15.36
CA GLU A 111 -40.21 20.09 15.87
C GLU A 111 -40.02 18.66 16.39
N LEU A 112 -39.31 17.84 15.60
CA LEU A 112 -39.00 16.45 15.91
C LEU A 112 -37.75 16.31 16.80
N LYS A 113 -37.01 17.39 17.02
CA LYS A 113 -35.74 17.44 17.78
C LYS A 113 -34.73 16.38 17.35
N LYS A 114 -34.61 16.15 16.04
CA LYS A 114 -33.72 15.14 15.47
C LYS A 114 -33.12 15.61 14.15
N TRP A 115 -31.95 15.07 13.83
CA TRP A 115 -31.36 15.19 12.49
C TRP A 115 -32.11 14.30 11.52
N VAL A 116 -32.56 14.88 10.41
CA VAL A 116 -33.24 14.17 9.33
C VAL A 116 -32.47 14.39 8.03
N GLU A 117 -32.50 13.37 7.17
CA GLU A 117 -31.85 13.45 5.87
C GLU A 117 -32.52 14.51 5.01
N PHE A 118 -31.71 15.38 4.41
CA PHE A 118 -32.17 16.44 3.55
C PHE A 118 -32.30 15.90 2.13
N THR A 119 -33.53 15.64 1.72
CA THR A 119 -33.88 15.25 0.34
C THR A 119 -34.65 16.39 -0.35
N PRO A 120 -34.68 16.44 -1.69
CA PRO A 120 -35.48 17.43 -2.42
C PRO A 120 -36.96 17.40 -2.01
N GLU A 121 -37.50 16.22 -1.71
CA GLU A 121 -38.88 16.04 -1.23
C GLU A 121 -39.08 16.67 0.16
N TYR A 122 -38.11 16.47 1.07
CA TYR A 122 -38.12 17.12 2.39
C TYR A 122 -38.11 18.64 2.28
N ALA A 123 -37.34 19.20 1.34
CA ALA A 123 -37.30 20.64 1.13
C ALA A 123 -38.65 21.18 0.62
N THR A 124 -39.32 20.47 -0.29
CA THR A 124 -40.64 20.88 -0.77
C THR A 124 -41.71 20.87 0.32
N GLU A 125 -41.69 19.86 1.21
CA GLU A 125 -42.70 19.70 2.27
C GLU A 125 -42.50 20.66 3.46
N HIS A 126 -41.26 21.13 3.71
CA HIS A 126 -40.94 21.82 4.96
C HIS A 126 -40.25 23.18 4.81
N LEU A 127 -39.83 23.58 3.61
CA LEU A 127 -39.10 24.83 3.39
C LEU A 127 -39.71 25.73 2.31
N TYR A 128 -40.51 25.18 1.38
CA TYR A 128 -41.10 25.95 0.26
C TYR A 128 -42.62 26.17 0.36
N GLU A 129 -43.30 25.62 1.37
CA GLU A 129 -44.74 25.89 1.60
C GLU A 129 -45.02 27.25 2.28
N GLU A 130 -43.99 27.99 2.72
CA GLU A 130 -44.13 29.28 3.41
C GLU A 130 -43.83 30.53 2.55
N LEU A 131 -43.72 30.40 1.22
CA LEU A 131 -43.55 31.54 0.28
C LEU A 131 -44.79 31.71 -0.61
#